data_AF-A0A2U8WY81-F1
#
_entry.id   AF-A0A2U8WY81-F1
#
_cell.length_a   1.000
_cell.length_b   1.000
_cell.length_c   1.000
_cell.angle_alpha   90.00
_cell.angle_beta   90.00
_cell.angle_gamma   90.00
#
_symmetry.space_group_name_H-M   'P 1'
#
loop_
_entity.id
_entity.type
_entity.pdbx_description
1 polymer ?
#
loop_
_entity_poly.entity_id
_entity_poly.type
_entity_poly.pdbx_seq_one_letter_code
_entity_poly.pdbx_strand_id
1 'polypeptide(L)' 'MSSVSRAHEPRLAGVAILRGWFRRWTARRTLARDLPWMTDETLADVGLSRREAEAEARRPFWRAGADDAA' A
#
# COMPACT_ATOMS: atom_id res chain seq x y z
N MET A 1 13.46 26.00 29.47
CA MET A 1 13.11 25.86 28.04
C MET A 1 14.36 25.40 27.30
N SER A 2 14.50 24.10 27.04
CA SER A 2 15.61 23.55 26.28
C SER A 2 15.12 23.19 24.88
N SER A 3 15.67 23.89 23.89
CA SER A 3 15.36 23.73 22.47
C SER A 3 15.85 22.36 21.99
N VAL A 4 14.92 21.48 21.60
CA VAL A 4 15.25 20.21 20.95
C VAL A 4 15.65 20.53 19.50
N SER A 5 16.95 20.70 19.28
CA SER A 5 17.54 20.68 17.95
C SER A 5 17.36 19.28 17.36
N ARG A 6 16.24 19.08 16.66
CA ARG A 6 15.93 17.89 15.86
C ARG A 6 16.78 17.95 14.58
N ALA A 7 18.10 17.94 14.74
CA ALA A 7 19.04 17.95 13.63
C ALA A 7 19.16 16.54 13.06
N HIS A 8 18.51 16.35 11.91
CA HIS A 8 18.90 15.45 10.83
C HIS A 8 18.94 13.93 11.08
N GLU A 9 17.83 13.25 10.71
CA GLU A 9 17.92 11.90 10.14
C GLU A 9 17.14 11.78 8.80
N PRO A 10 17.38 12.67 7.80
CA PRO A 10 16.67 12.63 6.52
C PRO A 10 16.91 11.30 5.77
N ARG A 11 18.04 10.63 6.04
CA ARG A 11 18.41 9.35 5.44
C ARG A 11 17.54 8.20 5.95
N LEU A 12 17.28 8.17 7.26
CA LEU A 12 16.39 7.18 7.87
C LEU A 12 14.94 7.44 7.52
N ALA A 13 14.54 8.71 7.39
CA ALA A 13 13.21 9.07 6.90
C ALA A 13 12.98 8.55 5.47
N GLY A 14 13.96 8.74 4.57
CA GLY A 14 13.89 8.18 3.21
C GLY A 14 13.80 6.66 3.16
N VAL A 15 14.59 5.96 3.99
CA VAL A 15 14.54 4.49 4.10
C VAL A 15 13.22 4.01 4.69
N ALA A 16 12.67 4.69 5.70
CA ALA A 16 11.38 4.37 6.29
C ALA A 16 10.23 4.54 5.28
N ILE A 17 10.28 5.61 4.48
CA ILE A 17 9.36 5.86 3.37
C ILE A 17 9.48 4.73 2.34
N LEU A 18 10.68 4.44 1.84
CA LEU A 18 10.93 3.35 0.89
C LEU A 18 10.48 1.98 1.42
N ARG A 19 10.67 1.71 2.71
CA ARG A 19 10.22 0.46 3.36
C ARG A 19 8.70 0.39 3.45
N GLY A 20 8.03 1.52 3.71
CA GLY A 20 6.57 1.64 3.66
C GLY A 20 6.02 1.38 2.26
N TRP A 21 6.63 1.98 1.23
CA TRP A 21 6.30 1.73 -0.17
C TRP A 21 6.52 0.28 -0.57
N PHE A 22 7.67 -0.30 -0.19
CA PHE A 22 8.00 -1.69 -0.47
C PHE A 22 6.99 -2.63 0.18
N ARG A 23 6.61 -2.41 1.45
CA ARG A 23 5.62 -3.22 2.15
C ARG A 23 4.22 -3.14 1.51
N ARG A 24 3.82 -1.95 1.04
CA ARG A 24 2.54 -1.76 0.34
C ARG A 24 2.56 -2.44 -1.04
N TRP A 25 3.68 -2.38 -1.73
CA TRP A 25 3.87 -3.02 -3.04
C TRP A 25 3.93 -4.55 -2.95
N THR A 26 4.63 -5.10 -1.95
CA THR A 26 4.65 -6.54 -1.71
C THR A 26 3.26 -7.05 -1.33
N ALA A 27 2.51 -6.33 -0.48
CA ALA A 27 1.12 -6.68 -0.17
C ALA A 27 0.23 -6.73 -1.42
N ARG A 28 0.34 -5.73 -2.31
CA ARG A 28 -0.38 -5.72 -3.61
C ARG A 28 0.02 -6.86 -4.53
N ARG A 29 1.31 -7.21 -4.58
CA ARG A 29 1.78 -8.35 -5.38
C ARG A 29 1.40 -9.70 -4.82
N THR A 30 1.38 -9.83 -3.49
CA THR A 30 0.84 -11.02 -2.82
C THR A 30 -0.64 -11.17 -3.13
N LEU A 31 -1.43 -10.10 -2.99
CA LEU A 31 -2.83 -10.08 -3.41
C LEU A 31 -2.98 -10.51 -4.88
N ALA A 32 -2.21 -9.92 -5.81
CA ALA A 32 -2.26 -10.28 -7.22
C ALA A 32 -1.94 -11.76 -7.50
N ARG A 33 -0.99 -12.34 -6.76
CA ARG A 33 -0.57 -13.74 -6.88
C ARG A 33 -1.59 -14.71 -6.29
N ASP A 34 -2.25 -14.30 -5.21
CA ASP A 34 -3.22 -15.12 -4.48
C ASP A 34 -4.65 -14.97 -5.05
N LEU A 35 -4.92 -13.91 -5.82
CA LEU A 35 -6.22 -13.63 -6.44
C LEU A 35 -6.80 -14.75 -7.33
N PRO A 36 -5.99 -15.50 -8.11
CA PRO A 36 -6.47 -16.66 -8.86
C PRO A 36 -6.98 -17.80 -7.95
N TRP A 37 -6.57 -17.82 -6.68
CA TRP A 37 -6.90 -18.85 -5.70
C TRP A 37 -7.99 -18.40 -4.72
N MET A 38 -8.28 -17.10 -4.63
CA MET A 38 -9.41 -16.57 -3.87
C MET A 38 -10.71 -16.77 -4.65
N THR A 39 -11.72 -17.34 -4.00
CA THR A 39 -13.07 -17.41 -4.58
C THR A 39 -13.75 -16.06 -4.52
N ASP A 40 -14.81 -15.88 -5.32
CA ASP A 40 -15.60 -14.64 -5.28
C ASP A 40 -16.28 -14.44 -3.91
N GLU A 41 -16.64 -15.51 -3.19
CA GLU A 41 -17.18 -15.37 -1.83
C GLU A 41 -16.14 -14.81 -0.85
N THR A 42 -14.88 -15.26 -0.96
CA THR A 42 -13.80 -14.75 -0.11
C THR A 42 -13.57 -13.24 -0.31
N LEU A 43 -13.72 -12.76 -1.53
CA LEU A 43 -13.62 -11.33 -1.84
C LEU A 43 -14.87 -10.57 -1.37
N ALA A 44 -16.05 -11.18 -1.50
CA ALA A 44 -17.31 -10.59 -1.04
C ALA A 44 -17.35 -10.40 0.48
N ASP A 45 -16.74 -11.30 1.26
CA ASP A 45 -16.62 -11.18 2.73
C ASP A 45 -15.91 -9.89 3.18
N VAL A 46 -14.99 -9.37 2.36
CA VAL A 46 -14.29 -8.10 2.58
C VAL A 46 -14.85 -6.95 1.75
N GLY A 47 -16.01 -7.15 1.12
CA GLY A 47 -16.69 -6.14 0.31
C GLY A 47 -16.01 -5.78 -1.01
N LEU A 48 -15.21 -6.70 -1.58
CA LEU A 48 -14.53 -6.50 -2.85
C LEU A 48 -15.12 -7.39 -3.94
N SER A 49 -15.32 -6.83 -5.13
CA SER A 49 -15.48 -7.65 -6.34
C SER A 49 -14.12 -8.07 -6.90
N ARG A 50 -14.10 -9.16 -7.66
CA ARG A 50 -12.90 -9.63 -8.37
C ARG A 50 -12.27 -8.54 -9.24
N ARG A 51 -13.10 -7.77 -9.96
CA ARG A 51 -12.63 -6.67 -10.81
C ARG A 51 -11.96 -5.55 -10.00
N GLU A 52 -12.48 -5.22 -8.83
CA GLU A 52 -11.88 -4.20 -7.94
C GLU A 52 -10.56 -4.69 -7.36
N ALA A 53 -10.51 -5.96 -6.95
CA ALA A 53 -9.28 -6.57 -6.46
C ALA A 53 -8.19 -6.64 -7.55
N GLU A 54 -8.55 -6.97 -8.79
CA GLU A 54 -7.65 -6.93 -9.94
C GLU A 54 -7.17 -5.50 -10.25
N ALA A 55 -8.06 -4.52 -10.17
CA ALA A 55 -7.70 -3.12 -10.38
C ALA A 55 -6.72 -2.64 -9.31
N GLU A 56 -6.98 -2.94 -8.02
CA GLU A 56 -6.10 -2.58 -6.91
C GLU A 56 -4.73 -3.27 -7.02
N ALA A 57 -4.71 -4.55 -7.41
CA ALA A 57 -3.48 -5.30 -7.66
C ALA A 57 -2.62 -4.69 -8.77
N ARG A 58 -3.24 -4.11 -9.81
CA ARG A 58 -2.57 -3.50 -10.96
C ARG A 58 -2.25 -2.02 -10.77
N ARG A 59 -2.66 -1.38 -9.66
CA ARG A 59 -2.41 0.06 -9.42
C ARG A 59 -0.91 0.34 -9.31
N PRO A 60 -0.39 1.30 -10.09
CA PRO A 60 0.98 1.76 -9.96
C PRO A 60 1.25 2.28 -8.54
N PHE A 61 2.46 2.03 -8.04
CA PHE A 61 2.82 2.38 -6.67
C PHE A 61 2.77 3.90 -6.41
N TRP A 62 3.00 4.74 -7.44
CA TRP A 62 2.95 6.20 -7.34
C TRP A 62 1.52 6.79 -7.29
N ARG A 63 0.47 5.97 -7.42
CA ARG A 63 -0.94 6.42 -7.38
C ARG A 63 -1.68 5.92 -6.14
N ALA A 64 -0.97 5.81 -5.02
CA ALA A 64 -1.52 5.39 -3.75
C ALA A 64 -1.83 6.63 -2.89
N GLY A 65 -3.06 7.14 -2.95
CA GLY A 65 -3.52 8.28 -2.14
C GLY A 65 -4.02 9.51 -2.91
N ALA A 66 -4.28 9.42 -4.22
CA ALA A 66 -4.86 10.53 -4.98
C ALA A 66 -6.39 10.67 -4.83
N ASP A 67 -7.07 9.68 -4.23
CA ASP A 67 -8.54 9.64 -4.10
C ASP A 67 -9.03 9.83 -2.65
N ASP A 68 -8.15 9.90 -1.66
CA ASP A 68 -8.51 10.11 -0.24
C ASP A 68 -8.58 11.61 0.14
N ALA A 69 -8.61 12.52 -0.84
CA ALA A 69 -8.57 13.97 -0.66
C ALA A 69 -9.71 14.69 -1.41
N ALA A 70 -10.94 14.18 -1.28
CA ALA A 70 -12.17 14.84 -1.72
C ALA A 70 -13.18 14.94 -0.58
#